data_AF-A0A1S4AFV4-F1
#
_entry.id   AF-A0A1S4AFV4-F1
#
_cell.length_a   1.000
_cell.length_b   1.000
_cell.length_c   1.000
_cell.angle_alpha   90.00
_cell.angle_beta   90.00
_cell.angle_gamma   90.00
#
_symmetry.space_group_name_H-M   'P 1'
#
loop_
_entity.id
_entity.type
_entity.pdbx_description
1 polymer ?
#
loop_
_entity_poly.entity_id
_entity_poly.type
_entity_poly.pdbx_seq_one_letter_code
_entity_poly.pdbx_strand_id
1 'polypeptide(L)'
;METIALSLTCTAIPCASSSASSFSRTPTLTQIKYSPSRALHRRSSKGIEEQDLYGLPKEYYDDEWQARQREKTKELHRLRQQEDEEEEKRVDEYREIGLRLKDYPEEELLKAKKLVASFIRSAEEVEEKIEEAAEKGELDELVLLIIWNRLDLARRDDEKDAVRSLDLLYRRVETEILKREATPAMRLLNDLLNMHDGGLDNEGWLKACKKRLVDTFPREDPFSILVPAGFDIEKHQGPLRPALEADDVLLRVDFVREVDALLKEVRSEQTEALETQGLDPESVASRLKQQEKQRAIHQVETLLDLAINLEW
;
A
#
# COMPACT_ATOMS: atom_id res chain seq x y z
N MET A 1 -4.60 56.18 -23.13
CA MET A 1 -4.15 54.89 -23.66
C MET A 1 -5.18 53.86 -23.25
N GLU A 2 -6.04 53.53 -24.18
CA GLU A 2 -7.07 52.50 -24.06
C GLU A 2 -6.37 51.13 -24.09
N THR A 3 -6.71 50.25 -23.15
CA THR A 3 -6.32 48.84 -23.24
C THR A 3 -7.55 47.97 -23.10
N ILE A 4 -7.69 47.15 -24.12
CA ILE A 4 -8.83 46.36 -24.52
C ILE A 4 -8.92 45.13 -23.62
N ALA A 5 -9.98 45.01 -22.83
CA ALA A 5 -10.32 43.77 -22.15
C ALA A 5 -11.05 42.85 -23.15
N LEU A 6 -10.32 41.90 -23.71
CA LEU A 6 -10.89 40.83 -24.53
C LEU A 6 -11.59 39.83 -23.62
N SER A 7 -12.91 39.73 -23.78
CA SER A 7 -13.76 38.69 -23.22
C SER A 7 -13.40 37.32 -23.81
N LEU A 8 -13.08 36.36 -22.96
CA LEU A 8 -13.01 34.94 -23.33
C LEU A 8 -14.23 34.22 -22.76
N THR A 9 -15.08 33.83 -23.69
CA THR A 9 -16.32 33.09 -23.59
C THR A 9 -16.07 31.66 -23.09
N CYS A 10 -16.82 31.25 -22.06
CA CYS A 10 -16.94 29.85 -21.63
C CYS A 10 -17.58 29.00 -22.74
N THR A 11 -16.86 28.00 -23.23
CA THR A 11 -17.45 26.89 -24.00
C THR A 11 -17.95 25.82 -23.03
N ALA A 12 -19.28 25.71 -22.94
CA ALA A 12 -19.97 24.65 -22.22
C ALA A 12 -19.74 23.29 -22.91
N ILE A 13 -19.26 22.31 -22.15
CA ILE A 13 -19.22 20.91 -22.56
C ILE A 13 -20.64 20.34 -22.42
N PRO A 14 -21.23 19.73 -23.46
CA PRO A 14 -22.54 19.13 -23.34
C PRO A 14 -22.48 17.83 -22.51
N CYS A 15 -23.09 17.86 -21.33
CA CYS A 15 -23.47 16.69 -20.57
C CYS A 15 -24.49 15.86 -21.37
N ALA A 16 -24.09 14.65 -21.78
CA ALA A 16 -25.04 13.63 -22.20
C ALA A 16 -25.44 12.77 -21.00
N SER A 17 -26.48 13.22 -20.31
CA SER A 17 -27.25 12.41 -19.36
C SER A 17 -28.10 11.42 -20.16
N SER A 18 -27.92 10.11 -19.99
CA SER A 18 -28.95 9.12 -20.29
C SER A 18 -28.61 7.77 -19.66
N SER A 19 -29.30 7.44 -18.58
CA SER A 19 -29.60 6.06 -18.17
C SER A 19 -30.78 6.07 -17.20
N ALA A 20 -31.97 5.77 -17.71
CA ALA A 20 -32.95 4.86 -17.08
C ALA A 20 -34.26 4.87 -17.87
N SER A 21 -34.51 3.81 -18.64
CA SER A 21 -35.71 2.96 -18.50
C SER A 21 -35.80 1.95 -19.65
N SER A 22 -35.50 0.71 -19.31
CA SER A 22 -36.35 -0.47 -19.52
C SER A 22 -37.39 -0.39 -20.64
N PHE A 23 -37.08 -0.94 -21.81
CA PHE A 23 -38.07 -1.70 -22.57
C PHE A 23 -37.41 -2.89 -23.27
N SER A 24 -37.88 -4.07 -22.86
CA SER A 24 -37.75 -5.36 -23.50
C SER A 24 -37.95 -5.30 -25.02
N ARG A 25 -36.97 -5.81 -25.77
CA ARG A 25 -37.23 -6.41 -27.09
C ARG A 25 -36.10 -7.38 -27.46
N THR A 26 -36.45 -8.65 -27.41
CA THR A 26 -35.69 -9.78 -27.94
C THR A 26 -35.50 -9.65 -29.45
N PRO A 27 -34.29 -9.83 -30.00
CA PRO A 27 -34.15 -10.14 -31.41
C PRO A 27 -34.40 -11.64 -31.61
N THR A 28 -35.49 -11.93 -32.31
CA THR A 28 -35.85 -13.27 -32.79
C THR A 28 -34.74 -13.82 -33.67
N LEU A 29 -33.98 -14.79 -33.13
CA LEU A 29 -33.05 -15.61 -33.89
C LEU A 29 -33.86 -16.45 -34.89
N THR A 30 -33.84 -16.07 -36.17
CA THR A 30 -34.37 -16.90 -37.24
C THR A 30 -33.54 -18.16 -37.34
N GLN A 31 -34.08 -19.26 -36.80
CA GLN A 31 -33.57 -20.61 -37.02
C GLN A 31 -33.56 -20.91 -38.52
N ILE A 32 -32.38 -20.85 -39.13
CA ILE A 32 -32.14 -21.49 -40.42
C ILE A 32 -32.19 -23.00 -40.15
N LYS A 33 -33.28 -23.61 -40.61
CA LYS A 33 -33.50 -25.06 -40.58
C LYS A 33 -32.43 -25.72 -41.44
N TYR A 34 -31.47 -26.38 -40.80
CA TYR A 34 -30.59 -27.33 -41.46
C TYR A 34 -31.39 -28.58 -41.81
N SER A 35 -31.74 -28.73 -43.08
CA SER A 35 -32.24 -29.99 -43.63
C SER A 35 -31.12 -31.04 -43.55
N PRO A 36 -31.37 -32.25 -43.03
CA PRO A 36 -30.41 -33.33 -43.12
C PRO A 36 -30.50 -33.88 -44.54
N SER A 37 -29.43 -33.77 -45.32
CA SER A 37 -29.39 -34.41 -46.63
C SER A 37 -28.02 -35.02 -46.89
N ARG A 38 -28.09 -36.35 -46.96
CA ARG A 38 -27.23 -37.28 -47.69
C ARG A 38 -25.91 -37.64 -47.03
N ALA A 39 -25.94 -38.84 -46.45
CA ALA A 39 -24.80 -39.73 -46.33
C ALA A 39 -23.94 -39.69 -47.60
N LEU A 40 -22.76 -39.07 -47.50
CA LEU A 40 -21.73 -39.20 -48.51
C LEU A 40 -21.22 -40.63 -48.48
N HIS A 41 -21.57 -41.36 -49.53
CA HIS A 41 -20.95 -42.60 -49.89
C HIS A 41 -19.43 -42.45 -49.85
N ARG A 42 -18.77 -43.34 -49.11
CA ARG A 42 -17.35 -43.63 -49.21
C ARG A 42 -17.05 -44.12 -50.63
N ARG A 43 -16.86 -43.20 -51.59
CA ARG A 43 -16.28 -43.54 -52.88
C ARG A 43 -14.79 -43.71 -52.68
N SER A 44 -14.40 -44.98 -52.74
CA SER A 44 -13.05 -45.44 -53.05
C SER A 44 -12.34 -44.49 -53.99
N SER A 45 -11.15 -44.08 -53.58
CA SER A 45 -10.15 -43.36 -54.37
C SER A 45 -10.05 -43.92 -55.78
N LYS A 46 -10.60 -43.19 -56.75
CA LYS A 46 -10.25 -43.28 -58.16
C LYS A 46 -9.33 -42.10 -58.41
N GLY A 47 -8.15 -42.38 -58.97
CA GLY A 47 -7.07 -41.43 -59.18
C GLY A 47 -7.59 -40.10 -59.69
N ILE A 48 -7.24 -39.04 -58.98
CA ILE A 48 -7.40 -37.67 -59.44
C ILE A 48 -6.45 -37.56 -60.64
N GLU A 49 -7.01 -37.67 -61.85
CA GLU A 49 -6.31 -37.37 -63.08
C GLU A 49 -5.85 -35.91 -63.03
N GLU A 50 -4.60 -35.67 -63.44
CA GLU A 50 -3.85 -34.39 -63.36
C GLU A 50 -4.50 -33.19 -64.10
N GLN A 51 -5.72 -33.32 -64.61
CA GLN A 51 -6.38 -32.28 -65.43
C GLN A 51 -7.21 -31.27 -64.64
N ASP A 52 -7.64 -31.55 -63.41
CA ASP A 52 -8.42 -30.59 -62.60
C ASP A 52 -7.56 -29.60 -61.80
N LEU A 53 -6.23 -29.70 -61.91
CA LEU A 53 -5.30 -28.83 -61.21
C LEU A 53 -4.95 -27.56 -62.03
N TYR A 54 -5.25 -27.53 -63.33
CA TYR A 54 -4.83 -26.48 -64.26
C TYR A 54 -5.67 -25.18 -64.15
N GLY A 55 -5.63 -24.55 -62.99
CA GLY A 55 -6.27 -23.26 -62.70
C GLY A 55 -5.67 -22.50 -61.51
N LEU A 56 -4.72 -23.10 -60.78
CA LEU A 56 -4.00 -22.44 -59.69
C LEU A 56 -2.77 -21.67 -60.23
N PRO A 57 -2.41 -20.51 -59.64
CA PRO A 57 -1.21 -19.77 -60.00
C PRO A 57 0.04 -20.67 -60.01
N LYS A 58 0.96 -20.45 -60.95
CA LYS A 58 2.17 -21.30 -61.15
C LYS A 58 2.98 -21.52 -59.87
N GLU A 59 2.98 -20.51 -59.00
CA GLU A 59 3.61 -20.49 -57.68
C GLU A 59 3.12 -21.61 -56.74
N TYR A 60 1.89 -22.11 -56.90
CA TYR A 60 1.37 -23.21 -56.10
C TYR A 60 2.00 -24.57 -56.44
N TYR A 61 2.68 -24.70 -57.58
CA TYR A 61 3.41 -25.92 -57.97
C TYR A 61 4.88 -25.89 -57.58
N ASP A 62 5.38 -24.74 -57.11
CA ASP A 62 6.74 -24.63 -56.63
C ASP A 62 6.82 -25.19 -55.20
N ASP A 63 7.52 -26.31 -55.03
CA ASP A 63 7.68 -26.98 -53.72
C ASP A 63 8.28 -26.04 -52.67
N GLU A 64 9.18 -25.14 -53.08
CA GLU A 64 9.74 -24.10 -52.21
C GLU A 64 8.69 -23.07 -51.77
N TRP A 65 7.76 -22.72 -52.66
CA TRP A 65 6.68 -21.80 -52.33
C TRP A 65 5.68 -22.44 -51.37
N GLN A 66 5.31 -23.71 -51.60
CA GLN A 66 4.47 -24.47 -50.69
C GLN A 66 5.14 -24.66 -49.32
N ALA A 67 6.45 -24.94 -49.29
CA ALA A 67 7.22 -25.04 -48.05
C ALA A 67 7.21 -23.73 -47.27
N ARG A 68 7.43 -22.59 -47.95
CA ARG A 68 7.35 -21.25 -47.36
C ARG A 68 5.96 -20.94 -46.81
N GLN A 69 4.87 -21.37 -47.47
CA GLN A 69 3.52 -21.20 -46.94
C GLN A 69 3.27 -22.04 -45.68
N ARG A 70 3.77 -23.29 -45.66
CA ARG A 70 3.68 -24.16 -44.48
C ARG A 70 4.49 -23.60 -43.31
N GLU A 71 5.68 -23.08 -43.57
CA GLU A 71 6.51 -22.40 -42.57
C GLU A 71 5.84 -21.14 -42.03
N LYS A 72 5.31 -20.26 -42.89
CA LYS A 72 4.51 -19.09 -42.47
C LYS A 72 3.32 -19.47 -41.59
N THR A 73 2.62 -20.55 -41.93
CA THR A 73 1.49 -21.03 -41.13
C THR A 73 1.94 -21.54 -39.76
N LYS A 74 3.06 -22.27 -39.71
CA LYS A 74 3.66 -22.75 -38.45
C LYS A 74 4.16 -21.61 -37.58
N GLU A 75 4.80 -20.61 -38.17
CA GLU A 75 5.29 -19.42 -37.48
C GLU A 75 4.13 -18.61 -36.89
N LEU A 76 3.06 -18.41 -37.65
CA LEU A 76 1.85 -17.74 -37.18
C LEU A 76 1.18 -18.51 -36.04
N HIS A 77 1.11 -19.85 -36.13
CA HIS A 77 0.59 -20.68 -35.05
C HIS A 77 1.46 -20.61 -33.80
N ARG A 78 2.79 -20.60 -33.95
CA ARG A 78 3.72 -20.41 -32.84
C ARG A 78 3.54 -19.04 -32.19
N LEU A 79 3.36 -17.98 -32.98
CA LEU A 79 3.16 -16.64 -32.45
C LEU A 79 1.84 -16.54 -31.67
N ARG A 80 0.76 -17.12 -32.20
CA ARG A 80 -0.52 -17.23 -31.47
C ARG A 80 -0.38 -17.98 -30.15
N GLN A 81 0.32 -19.11 -30.15
CA GLN A 81 0.58 -19.86 -28.91
C GLN A 81 1.36 -19.03 -27.89
N GLN A 82 2.35 -18.26 -28.34
CA GLN A 82 3.10 -17.36 -27.46
C GLN A 82 2.22 -16.25 -26.88
N GLU A 83 1.36 -15.64 -27.71
CA GLU A 83 0.39 -14.63 -27.28
C GLU A 83 -0.63 -15.21 -26.28
N ASP A 84 -1.17 -16.40 -26.56
CA ASP A 84 -2.09 -17.14 -25.68
C ASP A 84 -1.41 -17.46 -24.33
N GLU A 85 -0.14 -17.89 -24.34
CA GLU A 85 0.64 -18.17 -23.13
C GLU A 85 0.93 -16.90 -22.31
N GLU A 86 1.19 -15.78 -22.97
CA GLU A 86 1.37 -14.47 -22.30
C GLU A 86 0.05 -13.97 -21.71
N GLU A 87 -1.06 -14.16 -22.42
CA GLU A 87 -2.40 -13.88 -21.90
C GLU A 87 -2.76 -14.75 -20.70
N GLU A 88 -2.48 -16.05 -20.77
CA GLU A 88 -2.72 -16.98 -19.68
C GLU A 88 -1.91 -16.60 -18.43
N LYS A 89 -0.63 -16.26 -18.60
CA LYS A 89 0.21 -15.74 -17.50
C LYS A 89 -0.40 -14.49 -16.87
N ARG A 90 -0.83 -13.51 -17.68
CA ARG A 90 -1.50 -12.31 -17.16
C ARG A 90 -2.75 -12.70 -16.36
N VAL A 91 -3.61 -13.56 -16.90
CA VAL A 91 -4.85 -14.01 -16.23
C VAL A 91 -4.56 -14.73 -14.92
N ASP A 92 -3.57 -15.59 -14.89
CA ASP A 92 -3.16 -16.32 -13.67
C ASP A 92 -2.63 -15.37 -12.60
N GLU A 93 -1.85 -14.36 -12.99
CA GLU A 93 -1.42 -13.31 -12.07
C GLU A 93 -2.61 -12.56 -11.46
N TYR A 94 -3.62 -12.15 -12.24
CA TYR A 94 -4.82 -11.47 -11.69
C TYR A 94 -5.62 -12.41 -10.77
N ARG A 95 -5.70 -13.69 -11.12
CA ARG A 95 -6.34 -14.72 -10.30
C ARG A 95 -5.62 -14.89 -8.97
N GLU A 96 -4.30 -14.86 -8.96
CA GLU A 96 -3.48 -14.96 -7.75
C GLU A 96 -3.80 -13.83 -6.77
N ILE A 97 -3.84 -12.57 -7.23
CA ILE A 97 -4.23 -11.42 -6.39
C ILE A 97 -5.64 -11.65 -5.79
N GLY A 98 -6.59 -12.11 -6.61
CA GLY A 98 -7.95 -12.36 -6.17
C GLY A 98 -8.08 -13.45 -5.10
N LEU A 99 -7.15 -14.40 -5.04
CA LEU A 99 -7.14 -15.50 -4.08
C LEU A 99 -6.53 -15.12 -2.73
N ARG A 100 -5.71 -14.06 -2.63
CA ARG A 100 -5.00 -13.67 -1.39
C ARG A 100 -5.92 -13.38 -0.20
N LEU A 101 -7.18 -12.99 -0.47
CA LEU A 101 -8.17 -12.63 0.55
C LEU A 101 -9.17 -13.75 0.85
N LYS A 102 -9.00 -14.94 0.24
CA LYS A 102 -9.99 -16.02 0.31
C LYS A 102 -10.08 -16.67 1.70
N ASP A 103 -9.01 -16.63 2.47
CA ASP A 103 -8.92 -17.31 3.77
C ASP A 103 -9.45 -16.46 4.95
N TYR A 104 -9.81 -15.19 4.70
CA TYR A 104 -10.33 -14.29 5.71
C TYR A 104 -11.86 -14.37 5.84
N PRO A 105 -12.43 -14.12 7.03
CA PRO A 105 -13.88 -14.04 7.21
C PRO A 105 -14.52 -13.00 6.28
N GLU A 106 -15.58 -13.40 5.57
CA GLU A 106 -16.24 -12.52 4.60
C GLU A 106 -16.82 -11.23 5.21
N GLU A 107 -17.26 -11.29 6.47
CA GLU A 107 -17.83 -10.15 7.20
C GLU A 107 -16.79 -9.06 7.46
N GLU A 108 -15.63 -9.44 7.98
CA GLU A 108 -14.49 -8.54 8.22
C GLU A 108 -13.97 -7.98 6.90
N LEU A 109 -13.87 -8.85 5.88
CA LEU A 109 -13.45 -8.45 4.55
C LEU A 109 -14.39 -7.42 3.92
N LEU A 110 -15.71 -7.60 4.08
CA LEU A 110 -16.70 -6.65 3.58
C LEU A 110 -16.63 -5.32 4.34
N LYS A 111 -16.45 -5.35 5.67
CA LYS A 111 -16.28 -4.15 6.50
C LYS A 111 -15.05 -3.36 6.04
N ALA A 112 -13.90 -4.02 5.94
CA ALA A 112 -12.66 -3.39 5.53
C ALA A 112 -12.72 -2.89 4.07
N LYS A 113 -13.35 -3.63 3.15
CA LYS A 113 -13.57 -3.17 1.76
C LYS A 113 -14.43 -1.90 1.71
N LYS A 114 -15.48 -1.82 2.54
CA LYS A 114 -16.33 -0.62 2.65
C LYS A 114 -15.56 0.56 3.23
N LEU A 115 -14.70 0.32 4.22
CA LEU A 115 -13.88 1.34 4.84
C LEU A 115 -12.87 1.93 3.83
N VAL A 116 -12.11 1.08 3.13
CA VAL A 116 -11.18 1.52 2.07
C VAL A 116 -11.91 2.28 0.96
N ALA A 117 -13.09 1.81 0.55
CA ALA A 117 -13.91 2.54 -0.43
C ALA A 117 -14.37 3.92 0.10
N SER A 118 -14.66 4.03 1.39
CA SER A 118 -15.01 5.29 2.04
C SER A 118 -13.82 6.27 2.02
N PHE A 119 -12.61 5.81 2.34
CA PHE A 119 -11.39 6.64 2.28
C PHE A 119 -11.15 7.20 0.88
N ILE A 120 -11.18 6.35 -0.14
CA ILE A 120 -10.98 6.76 -1.54
C ILE A 120 -12.04 7.78 -1.97
N ARG A 121 -13.30 7.60 -1.55
CA ARG A 121 -14.39 8.53 -1.88
C ARG A 121 -14.27 9.87 -1.15
N SER A 122 -13.64 9.90 0.02
CA SER A 122 -13.55 11.10 0.85
C SER A 122 -12.52 12.12 0.39
N ALA A 123 -11.57 11.74 -0.47
CA ALA A 123 -10.58 12.61 -1.11
C ALA A 123 -9.92 13.64 -0.18
N GLU A 124 -10.53 14.81 0.03
CA GLU A 124 -10.05 15.89 0.90
C GLU A 124 -10.17 15.56 2.41
N GLU A 125 -11.22 14.86 2.82
CA GLU A 125 -11.49 14.50 4.23
C GLU A 125 -10.89 13.13 4.61
N VAL A 126 -9.97 12.60 3.80
CA VAL A 126 -9.44 11.25 3.99
C VAL A 126 -8.65 11.14 5.30
N GLU A 127 -7.92 12.18 5.68
CA GLU A 127 -7.12 12.24 6.91
C GLU A 127 -8.00 12.14 8.16
N GLU A 128 -9.03 12.98 8.26
CA GLU A 128 -9.98 12.97 9.38
C GLU A 128 -10.69 11.62 9.49
N LYS A 129 -11.07 11.00 8.36
CA LYS A 129 -11.68 9.67 8.37
C LYS A 129 -10.74 8.56 8.82
N ILE A 130 -9.45 8.65 8.50
CA ILE A 130 -8.46 7.68 8.96
C ILE A 130 -8.31 7.81 10.47
N GLU A 131 -8.22 9.02 11.00
CA GLU A 131 -8.14 9.28 12.44
C GLU A 131 -9.39 8.78 13.18
N GLU A 132 -10.59 9.08 12.68
CA GLU A 132 -11.84 8.56 13.23
C GLU A 132 -11.91 7.02 13.22
N ALA A 133 -11.46 6.39 12.13
CA ALA A 133 -11.44 4.93 12.02
C ALA A 133 -10.43 4.32 13.00
N ALA A 134 -9.31 5.00 13.24
CA ALA A 134 -8.33 4.61 14.24
C ALA A 134 -8.89 4.71 15.65
N GLU A 135 -9.64 5.77 15.95
CA GLU A 135 -10.33 5.94 17.24
C GLU A 135 -11.36 4.86 17.52
N LYS A 136 -12.06 4.43 16.48
CA LYS A 136 -13.05 3.34 16.54
C LYS A 136 -12.41 1.94 16.57
N GLY A 137 -11.09 1.85 16.36
CA GLY A 137 -10.37 0.56 16.27
C GLY A 137 -10.78 -0.26 15.05
N GLU A 138 -11.05 0.39 13.92
CA GLU A 138 -11.44 -0.28 12.66
C GLU A 138 -10.29 -0.36 11.63
N LEU A 139 -9.14 0.24 11.95
CA LEU A 139 -7.92 0.14 11.15
C LEU A 139 -7.18 -1.14 11.53
N ASP A 140 -7.51 -2.22 10.83
CA ASP A 140 -6.86 -3.52 11.00
C ASP A 140 -5.84 -3.78 9.87
N GLU A 141 -4.96 -4.77 10.06
CA GLU A 141 -4.04 -5.28 9.03
C GLU A 141 -4.78 -5.66 7.72
N LEU A 142 -6.03 -6.11 7.82
CA LEU A 142 -6.87 -6.45 6.67
C LEU A 142 -7.15 -5.24 5.76
N VAL A 143 -7.25 -4.04 6.35
CA VAL A 143 -7.43 -2.78 5.61
C VAL A 143 -6.18 -2.50 4.76
N LEU A 144 -4.98 -2.66 5.32
CA LEU A 144 -3.72 -2.54 4.61
C LEU A 144 -3.63 -3.55 3.46
N LEU A 145 -4.00 -4.81 3.71
CA LEU A 145 -3.97 -5.86 2.71
C LEU A 145 -4.91 -5.58 1.53
N ILE A 146 -6.09 -5.00 1.79
CA ILE A 146 -7.03 -4.59 0.74
C ILE A 146 -6.48 -3.41 -0.08
N ILE A 147 -5.87 -2.41 0.57
CA ILE A 147 -5.23 -1.29 -0.13
C ILE A 147 -4.09 -1.82 -0.99
N TRP A 148 -3.27 -2.73 -0.46
CA TRP A 148 -2.17 -3.37 -1.17
C TRP A 148 -2.62 -4.17 -2.39
N ASN A 149 -3.70 -4.95 -2.28
CA ASN A 149 -4.27 -5.66 -3.42
C ASN A 149 -4.77 -4.70 -4.52
N ARG A 150 -5.38 -3.56 -4.14
CA ARG A 150 -5.77 -2.52 -5.12
C ARG A 150 -4.54 -1.85 -5.74
N LEU A 151 -3.48 -1.64 -4.98
CA LEU A 151 -2.22 -1.08 -5.45
C LEU A 151 -1.54 -2.01 -6.46
N ASP A 152 -1.54 -3.32 -6.20
CA ASP A 152 -0.96 -4.34 -7.10
C ASP A 152 -1.74 -4.40 -8.44
N LEU A 153 -3.08 -4.31 -8.39
CA LEU A 153 -3.91 -4.18 -9.59
C LEU A 153 -3.59 -2.89 -10.37
N ALA A 154 -3.56 -1.73 -9.69
CA ALA A 154 -3.27 -0.45 -10.33
C ALA A 154 -1.87 -0.40 -10.98
N ARG A 155 -0.88 -1.10 -10.39
CA ARG A 155 0.46 -1.21 -10.98
C ARG A 155 0.46 -2.01 -12.29
N ARG A 156 -0.35 -3.06 -12.36
CA ARG A 156 -0.49 -3.90 -13.55
C ARG A 156 -1.26 -3.21 -14.67
N ASP A 157 -2.24 -2.40 -14.29
CA ASP A 157 -3.05 -1.61 -15.24
C ASP A 157 -2.34 -0.30 -15.68
N ASP A 158 -1.09 -0.06 -15.25
CA ASP A 158 -0.27 1.16 -15.47
C ASP A 158 -0.99 2.47 -15.06
N GLU A 159 -1.83 2.41 -14.03
CA GLU A 159 -2.58 3.57 -13.51
C GLU A 159 -1.73 4.40 -12.53
N LYS A 160 -0.78 5.18 -13.05
CA LYS A 160 0.21 5.91 -12.24
C LYS A 160 -0.38 6.81 -11.14
N ASP A 161 -1.49 7.48 -11.42
CA ASP A 161 -2.15 8.35 -10.44
C ASP A 161 -2.86 7.54 -9.34
N ALA A 162 -3.47 6.40 -9.70
CA ALA A 162 -4.04 5.47 -8.72
C ALA A 162 -2.95 4.86 -7.84
N VAL A 163 -1.82 4.45 -8.45
CA VAL A 163 -0.66 3.94 -7.72
C VAL A 163 -0.14 4.97 -6.71
N ARG A 164 0.04 6.23 -7.11
CA ARG A 164 0.49 7.30 -6.19
C ARG A 164 -0.50 7.50 -5.05
N SER A 165 -1.79 7.59 -5.36
CA SER A 165 -2.83 7.88 -4.37
C SER A 165 -3.02 6.73 -3.37
N LEU A 166 -2.98 5.48 -3.85
CA LEU A 166 -3.06 4.28 -3.02
C LEU A 166 -1.81 4.07 -2.18
N ASP A 167 -0.62 4.41 -2.68
CA ASP A 167 0.63 4.35 -1.89
C ASP A 167 0.61 5.35 -0.73
N LEU A 168 0.13 6.58 -0.95
CA LEU A 168 -0.05 7.57 0.11
C LEU A 168 -1.08 7.08 1.14
N LEU A 169 -2.22 6.55 0.68
CA LEU A 169 -3.24 6.00 1.57
C LEU A 169 -2.69 4.83 2.40
N TYR A 170 -1.95 3.91 1.77
CA TYR A 170 -1.32 2.78 2.45
C TYR A 170 -0.41 3.25 3.58
N ARG A 171 0.56 4.13 3.28
CA ARG A 171 1.51 4.65 4.28
C ARG A 171 0.81 5.39 5.41
N ARG A 172 -0.22 6.18 5.09
CA ARG A 172 -0.95 6.94 6.10
C ARG A 172 -1.72 6.04 7.06
N VAL A 173 -2.40 5.01 6.54
CA VAL A 173 -3.11 4.00 7.34
C VAL A 173 -2.11 3.18 8.16
N GLU A 174 -1.01 2.74 7.56
CA GLU A 174 0.05 1.99 8.23
C GLU A 174 0.63 2.78 9.41
N THR A 175 0.93 4.06 9.19
CA THR A 175 1.42 4.96 10.25
C THR A 175 0.42 5.10 11.39
N GLU A 176 -0.88 5.16 11.10
CA GLU A 176 -1.89 5.28 12.15
C GLU A 176 -2.05 3.98 12.96
N ILE A 177 -1.95 2.82 12.31
CA ILE A 177 -1.91 1.51 12.98
C ILE A 177 -0.69 1.43 13.90
N LEU A 178 0.50 1.74 13.37
CA LEU A 178 1.75 1.72 14.15
C LEU A 178 1.70 2.70 15.33
N LYS A 179 1.08 3.88 15.16
CA LYS A 179 0.91 4.87 16.24
C LYS A 179 0.04 4.33 17.38
N ARG A 180 -0.96 3.51 17.07
CA ARG A 180 -1.84 2.86 18.07
C ARG A 180 -1.16 1.71 18.78
N GLU A 181 -0.43 0.90 18.04
CA GLU A 181 0.30 -0.26 18.56
C GLU A 181 1.57 0.13 19.32
N ALA A 182 2.10 1.34 19.08
CA ALA A 182 3.29 1.83 19.77
C ALA A 182 3.12 1.81 21.30
N THR A 183 4.17 1.39 22.01
CA THR A 183 4.25 1.45 23.46
C THR A 183 4.19 2.91 23.95
N PRO A 184 3.74 3.17 25.19
CA PRO A 184 3.75 4.52 25.77
C PRO A 184 5.13 5.21 25.67
N ALA A 185 6.20 4.44 25.87
CA ALA A 185 7.59 4.89 25.70
C ALA A 185 7.90 5.35 24.27
N MET A 186 7.54 4.55 23.26
CA MET A 186 7.78 4.91 21.85
C MET A 186 6.91 6.10 21.40
N ARG A 187 5.66 6.20 21.88
CA ARG A 187 4.82 7.37 21.65
C ARG A 187 5.45 8.64 22.22
N LEU A 188 5.95 8.58 23.46
CA LEU A 188 6.67 9.68 24.09
C LEU A 188 7.93 10.05 23.31
N LEU A 189 8.72 9.07 22.83
CA LEU A 189 9.89 9.35 22.00
C LEU A 189 9.50 10.10 20.72
N ASN A 190 8.50 9.61 19.98
CA ASN A 190 8.01 10.25 18.77
C ASN A 190 7.56 11.69 19.04
N ASP A 191 6.83 11.90 20.14
CA ASP A 191 6.39 13.20 20.61
C ASP A 191 7.55 14.16 20.93
N LEU A 192 8.64 13.67 21.54
CA LEU A 192 9.85 14.45 21.85
C LEU A 192 10.60 14.85 20.59
N LEU A 193 10.70 13.93 19.62
CA LEU A 193 11.34 14.19 18.33
C LEU A 193 10.53 15.17 17.48
N ASN A 194 9.20 15.07 17.49
CA ASN A 194 8.32 15.98 16.74
C ASN A 194 8.31 17.42 17.28
N MET A 195 8.77 17.65 18.52
CA MET A 195 8.99 19.00 19.04
C MET A 195 10.27 19.66 18.50
N HIS A 196 11.12 18.94 17.76
CA HIS A 196 12.29 19.51 17.11
C HIS A 196 11.86 20.22 15.83
N ASP A 197 11.76 21.55 15.86
CA ASP A 197 11.35 22.37 14.70
C ASP A 197 12.38 22.40 13.54
N GLY A 198 13.37 21.50 13.53
CA GLY A 198 14.47 21.51 12.55
C GLY A 198 15.42 22.71 12.68
N GLY A 199 15.19 23.59 13.66
CA GLY A 199 16.03 24.74 13.98
C GLY A 199 17.35 24.35 14.63
N LEU A 200 18.30 25.29 14.64
CA LEU A 200 19.61 25.13 15.29
C LEU A 200 19.54 25.21 16.83
N ASP A 201 18.39 25.56 17.41
CA ASP A 201 18.22 25.70 18.85
C ASP A 201 17.96 24.36 19.55
N ASN A 202 19.01 23.54 19.61
CA ASN A 202 18.98 22.28 20.35
C ASN A 202 18.77 22.52 21.86
N GLU A 203 19.19 23.67 22.40
CA GLU A 203 19.08 23.95 23.84
C GLU A 203 17.63 24.26 24.24
N GLY A 204 16.93 25.07 23.45
CA GLY A 204 15.49 25.33 23.61
C GLY A 204 14.67 24.05 23.48
N TRP A 205 14.97 23.23 22.47
CA TRP A 205 14.34 21.92 22.30
C TRP A 205 14.59 20.99 23.49
N LEU A 206 15.82 20.89 23.99
CA LEU A 206 16.15 20.05 25.16
C LEU A 206 15.44 20.53 26.43
N LYS A 207 15.28 21.84 26.62
CA LYS A 207 14.50 22.39 27.75
C LYS A 207 13.02 22.03 27.64
N ALA A 208 12.45 22.11 26.44
CA ALA A 208 11.06 21.69 26.19
C ALA A 208 10.89 20.19 26.42
N CYS A 209 11.83 19.37 25.95
CA CYS A 209 11.87 17.93 26.21
C CYS A 209 11.96 17.63 27.70
N LYS A 210 12.87 18.28 28.44
CA LYS A 210 13.02 18.11 29.89
C LYS A 210 11.70 18.39 30.61
N LYS A 211 11.05 19.51 30.26
CA LYS A 211 9.75 19.86 30.84
C LYS A 211 8.70 18.79 30.56
N ARG A 212 8.58 18.32 29.31
CA ARG A 212 7.63 17.27 28.93
C ARG A 212 7.91 15.94 29.64
N LEU A 213 9.18 15.55 29.78
CA LEU A 213 9.59 14.36 30.51
C LEU A 213 9.19 14.44 32.00
N VAL A 214 9.43 15.59 32.65
CA VAL A 214 8.97 15.86 34.02
C VAL A 214 7.44 15.80 34.11
N ASP A 215 6.72 16.40 33.17
CA ASP A 215 5.26 16.39 33.21
C ASP A 215 4.65 14.99 32.95
N THR A 216 5.37 14.10 32.23
CA THR A 216 4.85 12.79 31.80
C THR A 216 5.27 11.65 32.73
N PHE A 217 6.50 11.64 33.24
CA PHE A 217 6.95 10.54 34.08
C PHE A 217 6.26 10.55 35.45
N PRO A 218 5.90 9.39 36.02
CA PRO A 218 5.47 9.34 37.41
C PRO A 218 6.66 9.63 38.33
N ARG A 219 6.37 10.23 39.50
CA ARG A 219 7.40 10.42 40.53
C ARG A 219 7.76 9.07 41.15
N GLU A 220 9.02 8.68 41.04
CA GLU A 220 9.57 7.40 41.52
C GLU A 220 9.83 7.39 43.05
N ASP A 221 8.92 7.95 43.85
CA ASP A 221 9.01 7.88 45.31
C ASP A 221 8.61 6.45 45.78
N PRO A 222 9.36 5.79 46.69
CA PRO A 222 9.08 4.42 47.11
C PRO A 222 7.65 4.20 47.61
N PHE A 223 7.03 5.22 48.22
CA PHE A 223 5.64 5.15 48.64
C PHE A 223 4.67 5.31 47.47
N SER A 224 5.00 6.10 46.44
CA SER A 224 4.18 6.25 45.23
C SER A 224 4.14 5.00 44.34
N ILE A 225 5.20 4.18 44.36
CA ILE A 225 5.25 2.90 43.63
C ILE A 225 4.47 1.80 44.38
N LEU A 226 4.52 1.80 45.71
CA LEU A 226 3.93 0.74 46.55
C LEU A 226 2.48 1.01 46.95
N VAL A 227 2.07 2.29 46.99
CA VAL A 227 0.75 2.71 47.46
C VAL A 227 -0.16 2.97 46.25
N PRO A 228 -1.33 2.29 46.15
CA PRO A 228 -2.28 2.52 45.08
C PRO A 228 -2.72 3.99 44.99
N ALA A 229 -2.93 4.48 43.78
CA ALA A 229 -3.46 5.83 43.55
C ALA A 229 -4.78 6.03 44.32
N GLY A 230 -4.84 7.06 45.18
CA GLY A 230 -6.00 7.38 46.00
C GLY A 230 -6.06 6.70 47.38
N PHE A 231 -5.01 5.98 47.79
CA PHE A 231 -4.87 5.48 49.16
C PHE A 231 -4.26 6.56 50.07
N ASP A 232 -5.06 7.02 51.04
CA ASP A 232 -4.64 7.93 52.10
C ASP A 232 -3.84 7.16 53.15
N ILE A 233 -2.53 7.39 53.19
CA ILE A 233 -1.59 6.74 54.12
C ILE A 233 -1.90 7.13 55.59
N GLU A 234 -2.36 8.35 55.83
CA GLU A 234 -2.63 8.84 57.19
C GLU A 234 -3.95 8.24 57.73
N LYS A 235 -4.99 8.21 56.89
CA LYS A 235 -6.31 7.69 57.29
C LYS A 235 -6.49 6.20 57.03
N HIS A 236 -5.52 5.55 56.39
CA HIS A 236 -5.56 4.13 55.99
C HIS A 236 -6.82 3.80 55.17
N GLN A 237 -7.24 4.73 54.31
CA GLN A 237 -8.46 4.62 53.52
C GLN A 237 -8.13 4.71 52.04
N GLY A 238 -8.68 3.79 51.25
CA GLY A 238 -8.60 3.82 49.80
C GLY A 238 -8.54 2.42 49.19
N PRO A 239 -8.47 2.35 47.85
CA PRO A 239 -8.33 1.08 47.13
C PRO A 239 -7.03 0.38 47.56
N LEU A 240 -7.12 -0.86 48.01
CA LEU A 240 -5.95 -1.68 48.38
C LEU A 240 -5.25 -2.29 47.15
N ARG A 241 -5.87 -2.19 45.97
CA ARG A 241 -5.32 -2.68 44.71
C ARG A 241 -4.99 -1.49 43.83
N PRO A 242 -3.77 -1.40 43.28
CA PRO A 242 -3.48 -0.54 42.15
C PRO A 242 -4.47 -0.86 41.03
N ALA A 243 -4.90 0.16 40.28
CA ALA A 243 -5.55 -0.10 39.00
C ALA A 243 -4.53 -0.85 38.13
N LEU A 244 -4.82 -2.11 37.81
CA LEU A 244 -3.94 -2.99 37.01
C LEU A 244 -3.71 -2.45 35.58
N GLU A 245 -4.38 -1.37 35.20
CA GLU A 245 -4.31 -0.70 33.88
C GLU A 245 -3.34 0.49 33.86
N ALA A 246 -2.63 0.79 34.95
CA ALA A 246 -1.64 1.85 34.94
C ALA A 246 -0.33 1.36 34.29
N ASP A 247 -0.35 1.18 32.97
CA ASP A 247 0.83 0.83 32.16
C ASP A 247 1.95 1.88 32.27
N ASP A 248 1.68 3.04 32.87
CA ASP A 248 2.63 4.14 33.00
C ASP A 248 3.41 4.16 34.33
N VAL A 249 3.17 3.23 35.26
CA VAL A 249 3.80 3.26 36.61
C VAL A 249 5.33 3.22 36.55
N LEU A 250 5.90 2.55 35.55
CA LEU A 250 7.35 2.45 35.33
C LEU A 250 7.77 3.08 33.99
N LEU A 251 7.00 4.06 33.49
CA LEU A 251 7.20 4.64 32.16
C LEU A 251 8.63 5.13 31.92
N ARG A 252 9.31 5.72 32.93
CA ARG A 252 10.72 6.14 32.78
C ARG A 252 11.65 4.95 32.58
N VAL A 253 11.47 3.87 33.32
CA VAL A 253 12.27 2.63 33.20
C VAL A 253 12.03 1.97 31.86
N ASP A 254 10.76 1.87 31.44
CA ASP A 254 10.37 1.30 30.15
C ASP A 254 10.89 2.16 28.99
N PHE A 255 10.81 3.49 29.11
CA PHE A 255 11.41 4.43 28.16
C PHE A 255 12.91 4.21 28.00
N VAL A 256 13.66 4.20 29.10
CA VAL A 256 15.12 3.99 29.04
C VAL A 256 15.45 2.63 28.42
N ARG A 257 14.74 1.56 28.81
CA ARG A 257 14.99 0.20 28.33
C ARG A 257 14.69 0.06 26.83
N GLU A 258 13.53 0.54 26.39
CA GLU A 258 13.08 0.38 25.01
C GLU A 258 13.86 1.29 24.05
N VAL A 259 14.15 2.54 24.45
CA VAL A 259 14.96 3.46 23.64
C VAL A 259 16.40 2.97 23.51
N ASP A 260 16.99 2.41 24.57
CA ASP A 260 18.33 1.79 24.50
C ASP A 260 18.33 0.55 23.58
N ALA A 261 17.29 -0.28 23.64
CA ALA A 261 17.13 -1.42 22.73
C ALA A 261 17.03 -0.97 21.26
N LEU A 262 16.22 0.06 20.97
CA LEU A 262 16.09 0.66 19.64
C LEU A 262 17.44 1.21 19.15
N LEU A 263 18.19 1.94 19.98
CA LEU A 263 19.51 2.45 19.62
C LEU A 263 20.50 1.33 19.27
N LYS A 264 20.45 0.19 19.97
CA LYS A 264 21.29 -0.97 19.66
C LYS A 264 20.96 -1.57 18.30
N GLU A 265 19.67 -1.72 17.98
CA GLU A 265 19.20 -2.21 16.67
C GLU A 265 19.65 -1.28 15.54
N VAL A 266 19.37 0.02 15.66
CA VAL A 266 19.68 1.02 14.62
C VAL A 266 21.20 1.13 14.37
N ARG A 267 22.03 0.98 15.40
CA ARG A 267 23.50 0.97 15.27
C ARG A 267 24.03 -0.30 14.58
N SER A 268 23.39 -1.45 14.81
CA SER A 268 23.78 -2.71 14.17
C SER A 268 23.61 -2.64 12.64
N GLU A 269 22.48 -2.14 12.17
CA GLU A 269 22.22 -1.91 10.75
C GLU A 269 23.16 -0.88 10.12
N GLN A 270 23.57 0.14 10.88
CA GLN A 270 24.48 1.17 10.38
C GLN A 270 25.88 0.61 10.10
N THR A 271 26.33 -0.34 10.92
CA THR A 271 27.65 -0.97 10.76
C THR A 271 27.73 -1.76 9.46
N GLU A 272 26.63 -2.37 9.03
CA GLU A 272 26.54 -3.12 7.76
C GLU A 272 26.52 -2.21 6.52
N ALA A 273 26.09 -0.95 6.66
CA ALA A 273 25.88 -0.03 5.53
C ALA A 273 27.09 0.89 5.20
N LEU A 274 28.20 0.77 5.92
CA LEU A 274 29.29 1.77 5.92
C LEU A 274 30.30 1.65 4.75
N GLU A 275 30.08 0.76 3.78
CA GLU A 275 31.09 0.36 2.80
C GLU A 275 31.08 1.13 1.46
N THR A 276 30.30 2.20 1.29
CA THR A 276 30.25 2.95 0.02
C THR A 276 31.09 4.22 0.06
N GLN A 277 32.28 4.18 -0.56
CA GLN A 277 33.26 5.26 -0.57
C GLN A 277 33.46 5.86 -1.98
N GLY A 278 32.36 6.29 -2.62
CA GLY A 278 32.37 6.92 -3.95
C GLY A 278 32.14 8.44 -3.92
N LEU A 279 32.54 9.13 -5.00
CA LEU A 279 32.23 10.55 -5.25
C LEU A 279 31.12 10.75 -6.28
N ASP A 280 30.54 9.65 -6.77
CA ASP A 280 29.38 9.67 -7.65
C ASP A 280 28.14 10.24 -6.93
N PRO A 281 27.16 10.81 -7.66
CA PRO A 281 25.99 11.43 -7.06
C PRO A 281 25.18 10.47 -6.16
N GLU A 282 25.20 9.17 -6.47
CA GLU A 282 24.51 8.14 -5.68
C GLU A 282 25.24 7.89 -4.33
N SER A 283 26.57 7.85 -4.34
CA SER A 283 27.41 7.82 -3.13
C SER A 283 27.31 9.09 -2.29
N VAL A 284 27.15 10.26 -2.91
CA VAL A 284 26.90 11.51 -2.17
C VAL A 284 25.52 11.48 -1.51
N ALA A 285 24.49 11.01 -2.20
CA ALA A 285 23.14 10.88 -1.66
C ALA A 285 23.09 9.88 -0.49
N SER A 286 23.73 8.72 -0.62
CA SER A 286 23.82 7.72 0.46
C SER A 286 24.57 8.27 1.67
N ARG A 287 25.68 9.01 1.47
CA ARG A 287 26.40 9.67 2.56
C ARG A 287 25.56 10.72 3.28
N LEU A 288 24.81 11.55 2.55
CA LEU A 288 23.91 12.54 3.16
C LEU A 288 22.81 11.86 3.98
N LYS A 289 22.19 10.81 3.43
CA LYS A 289 21.20 9.98 4.13
C LYS A 289 21.80 9.36 5.41
N GLN A 290 23.05 8.91 5.35
CA GLN A 290 23.75 8.37 6.50
C GLN A 290 24.03 9.45 7.55
N GLN A 291 24.42 10.66 7.14
CA GLN A 291 24.64 11.78 8.04
C GLN A 291 23.34 12.20 8.75
N GLU A 292 22.21 12.20 8.05
CA GLU A 292 20.89 12.43 8.64
C GLU A 292 20.53 11.32 9.65
N LYS A 293 20.76 10.04 9.31
CA LYS A 293 20.59 8.91 10.24
C LYS A 293 21.45 9.08 11.48
N GLN A 294 22.73 9.47 11.34
CA GLN A 294 23.63 9.74 12.47
C GLN A 294 23.14 10.89 13.34
N ARG A 295 22.62 11.97 12.74
CA ARG A 295 22.04 13.09 13.50
C ARG A 295 20.84 12.64 14.32
N ALA A 296 19.94 11.85 13.73
CA ALA A 296 18.78 11.31 14.43
C ALA A 296 19.19 10.40 15.60
N ILE A 297 20.17 9.51 15.39
CA ILE A 297 20.74 8.68 16.46
C ILE A 297 21.25 9.54 17.61
N HIS A 298 22.02 10.58 17.32
CA HIS A 298 22.57 11.46 18.34
C HIS A 298 21.47 12.24 19.11
N GLN A 299 20.39 12.64 18.44
CA GLN A 299 19.24 13.25 19.09
C GLN A 299 18.58 12.28 20.08
N VAL A 300 18.38 11.02 19.67
CA VAL A 300 17.79 9.98 20.54
C VAL A 300 18.72 9.66 21.72
N GLU A 301 20.03 9.58 21.51
CA GLU A 301 21.01 9.43 22.59
C GLU A 301 20.92 10.57 23.61
N THR A 302 20.81 11.81 23.14
CA THR A 302 20.70 12.99 24.02
C THR A 302 19.41 12.94 24.83
N LEU A 303 18.30 12.50 24.23
CA LEU A 303 17.03 12.29 24.94
C LEU A 303 17.12 11.17 25.98
N LEU A 304 17.82 10.07 25.66
CA LEU A 304 18.06 8.97 26.59
C LEU A 304 18.88 9.43 27.80
N ASP A 305 19.99 10.14 27.56
CA ASP A 305 20.83 10.70 28.61
C ASP A 305 20.05 11.70 29.49
N LEU A 306 19.19 12.51 28.87
CA LEU A 306 18.31 13.44 29.59
C LEU A 306 17.31 12.68 30.48
N ALA A 307 16.72 11.59 29.98
CA ALA A 307 15.79 10.76 30.75
C ALA A 307 16.49 10.03 31.91
N ILE A 308 17.73 9.55 31.71
CA ILE A 308 18.52 8.90 32.77
C ILE A 308 18.89 9.89 33.87
N ASN A 309 19.29 11.12 33.51
CA ASN A 309 19.74 12.15 34.45
C ASN A 309 18.62 13.13 34.84
N LEU A 310 17.36 12.75 34.66
CA LEU A 310 16.23 13.64 34.95
C LEU A 310 16.05 13.82 36.46
N GLU A 311 16.13 15.09 36.89
CA GLU A 311 15.84 15.56 38.25
C GLU A 311 14.52 16.33 38.28
N TRP A 312 13.79 16.14 39.39
CA TRP A 312 12.45 16.68 39.66
C TRP A 312 12.46 18.04 40.36
#